data_AF-R9JW72-F1
#
_entry.id   AF-R9JW72-F1
#
_cell.length_a   1.000
_cell.length_b   1.000
_cell.length_c   1.000
_cell.angle_alpha   90.00
_cell.angle_beta   90.00
_cell.angle_gamma   90.00
#
_symmetry.space_group_name_H-M   'P 1'
#
loop_
_entity.id
_entity.type
_entity.pdbx_description
1 polymer ?
#
loop_
_entity_poly.entity_id
_entity_poly.type
_entity_poly.pdbx_seq_one_letter_code
_entity_poly.pdbx_strand_id
1 'polypeptide(L)'
;MLGPDRPLFVVTVRVPYVSWEEPNNKEIHAFTERSENTYLIDWYGRSEGHGEYFAGDGIHLTYEGSQAYVNGIKEVILEVYRDRYGGR
;
A
#
# COMPACT_ATOMS: atom_id res chain seq x y z
N MET A 1 8.15 14.70 -14.71
CA MET A 1 7.35 13.46 -14.79
C MET A 1 8.25 12.27 -14.54
N LEU A 2 7.74 11.19 -13.95
CA LEU A 2 8.46 9.92 -13.86
C LEU A 2 8.73 9.41 -15.28
N GLY A 3 9.92 8.85 -15.54
CA GLY A 3 10.19 8.22 -16.84
C GLY A 3 9.26 7.02 -17.05
N PRO A 4 8.93 6.64 -18.30
CA PRO A 4 7.94 5.60 -18.60
C PRO A 4 8.28 4.24 -17.98
N ASP A 5 9.56 3.97 -17.73
CA ASP A 5 10.04 2.71 -17.15
C ASP A 5 9.99 2.66 -15.61
N ARG A 6 9.55 3.72 -14.93
CA ARG A 6 9.51 3.76 -13.46
C ARG A 6 8.14 3.33 -12.94
N PRO A 7 8.01 2.13 -12.33
CA PRO A 7 6.76 1.72 -11.72
C PRO A 7 6.36 2.68 -10.58
N LEU A 8 5.08 3.02 -10.49
CA LEU A 8 4.51 3.81 -9.42
C LEU A 8 3.73 2.91 -8.46
N PHE A 9 4.22 2.79 -7.24
CA PHE A 9 3.53 2.06 -6.18
C PHE A 9 2.74 3.04 -5.32
N VAL A 10 1.45 2.77 -5.10
CA VAL A 10 0.56 3.63 -4.31
C VAL A 10 0.00 2.81 -3.15
N VAL A 11 0.08 3.36 -1.94
CA VAL A 11 -0.33 2.69 -0.70
C VAL A 11 -1.68 3.24 -0.26
N THR A 12 -2.64 2.38 0.09
CA THR A 12 -3.89 2.81 0.74
C THR A 12 -3.63 3.33 2.15
N VAL A 13 -4.47 4.23 2.65
CA VAL A 13 -4.31 4.83 3.97
C VAL A 13 -5.14 4.08 5.01
N ARG A 14 -4.63 4.00 6.24
CA ARG A 14 -5.37 3.58 7.44
C ARG A 14 -5.20 4.65 8.50
N VAL A 15 -6.27 5.41 8.72
CA VAL A 15 -6.32 6.59 9.58
C VAL A 15 -7.74 6.67 10.12
N PRO A 16 -8.00 6.04 11.28
CA PRO A 16 -9.31 6.09 11.87
C PRO A 16 -9.72 7.54 12.18
N TYR A 17 -11.03 7.76 12.31
CA TYR A 17 -11.63 9.02 12.78
C TYR A 17 -11.71 10.18 11.77
N VAL A 18 -11.35 9.97 10.50
CA VAL A 18 -11.49 10.99 9.46
C VAL A 18 -12.39 10.53 8.33
N SER A 19 -13.29 11.42 7.88
CA SER A 19 -14.27 11.10 6.83
C SER A 19 -13.66 10.93 5.44
N TRP A 20 -12.40 11.29 5.25
CA TRP A 20 -11.72 11.24 3.96
C TRP A 20 -10.96 9.93 3.72
N GLU A 21 -10.83 9.03 4.70
CA GLU A 21 -10.13 7.76 4.55
C GLU A 21 -10.74 6.91 3.41
N GLU A 22 -12.04 6.60 3.52
CA GLU A 22 -12.77 5.79 2.54
C GLU A 22 -12.76 6.39 1.12
N PRO A 23 -13.15 7.66 0.89
CA PRO A 23 -13.13 8.21 -0.46
C PRO A 23 -11.70 8.29 -1.04
N ASN A 24 -10.67 8.56 -0.24
CA ASN A 24 -9.30 8.55 -0.73
C ASN A 24 -8.84 7.15 -1.12
N ASN A 25 -9.15 6.13 -0.30
CA ASN A 25 -8.85 4.75 -0.66
C ASN A 25 -9.57 4.34 -1.95
N LYS A 26 -10.84 4.67 -2.12
CA LYS A 26 -11.58 4.42 -3.38
C LYS A 26 -10.89 5.06 -4.59
N GLU A 27 -10.43 6.30 -4.48
CA GLU A 27 -9.71 6.98 -5.55
C GLU A 27 -8.34 6.34 -5.84
N ILE A 28 -7.62 5.90 -4.80
CA ILE A 28 -6.35 5.17 -4.93
C ILE A 28 -6.57 3.87 -5.70
N HIS A 29 -7.56 3.06 -5.30
CA HIS A 29 -7.92 1.82 -6.00
C HIS A 29 -8.24 2.10 -7.47
N ALA A 30 -9.19 3.02 -7.73
CA ALA A 30 -9.60 3.38 -9.07
C ALA A 30 -8.44 3.94 -9.93
N PHE A 31 -7.48 4.62 -9.32
CA PHE A 31 -6.28 5.12 -10.01
C PHE A 31 -5.38 3.98 -10.44
N THR A 32 -5.11 3.04 -9.54
CA THR A 32 -4.25 1.89 -9.83
C THR A 32 -4.87 0.93 -10.85
N GLU A 33 -6.20 0.80 -10.87
CA GLU A 33 -6.91 -0.04 -11.84
C GLU A 33 -6.91 0.55 -13.26
N ARG A 34 -6.99 1.89 -13.39
CA ARG A 34 -7.10 2.57 -14.70
C ARG A 34 -5.77 2.98 -15.32
N SER A 35 -4.66 2.92 -14.57
CA SER A 35 -3.37 3.47 -14.97
C SER A 35 -2.32 2.39 -15.14
N GLU A 36 -1.72 2.32 -16.33
CA GLU A 36 -0.60 1.39 -16.58
C GLU A 36 0.63 1.73 -15.73
N ASN A 37 1.45 0.72 -15.45
CA ASN A 37 2.68 0.83 -14.66
C ASN A 37 2.46 1.43 -13.26
N THR A 38 1.24 1.28 -12.73
CA THR A 38 0.90 1.60 -11.35
C THR A 38 0.50 0.32 -10.62
N TYR A 39 0.83 0.23 -9.33
CA TYR A 39 0.65 -0.97 -8.53
C TYR A 39 0.16 -0.59 -7.13
N LEU A 40 -0.89 -1.29 -6.68
CA LEU A 40 -1.50 -1.06 -5.38
C LEU A 40 -0.76 -1.81 -4.28
N ILE A 41 -0.50 -1.12 -3.17
CA ILE A 41 -0.11 -1.73 -1.90
C ILE A 41 -1.26 -1.49 -0.92
N ASP A 42 -2.12 -2.49 -0.75
CA ASP A 42 -3.31 -2.35 0.08
C ASP A 42 -3.00 -2.48 1.58
N TRP A 43 -2.45 -1.43 2.17
CA TRP A 43 -2.20 -1.37 3.61
C TRP A 43 -3.49 -1.34 4.44
N TYR A 44 -4.54 -0.70 3.95
CA TYR A 44 -5.84 -0.67 4.62
C TYR A 44 -6.36 -2.09 4.87
N GLY A 45 -6.44 -2.92 3.81
CA GLY A 45 -6.86 -4.31 3.94
C GLY A 45 -5.90 -5.15 4.78
N ARG A 46 -4.58 -5.00 4.58
CA ARG A 46 -3.56 -5.74 5.35
C ARG A 46 -3.56 -5.43 6.85
N SER A 47 -4.01 -4.25 7.24
CA SER A 47 -4.04 -3.81 8.64
C SER A 47 -5.41 -4.01 9.31
N GLU A 48 -6.42 -4.45 8.56
CA GLU A 48 -7.74 -4.73 9.10
C GLU A 48 -7.68 -5.87 10.13
N GLY A 49 -8.30 -5.66 11.29
CA GLY A 49 -8.28 -6.62 12.41
C GLY A 49 -6.98 -6.62 13.23
N HIS A 50 -5.94 -5.90 12.80
CA HIS A 50 -4.63 -5.87 13.47
C HIS A 50 -4.46 -4.63 14.35
N GLY A 51 -5.20 -4.57 15.47
CA GLY A 51 -5.10 -3.46 16.42
C GLY A 51 -3.70 -3.31 17.04
N GLU A 52 -2.98 -4.41 17.19
CA GLU A 52 -1.60 -4.48 17.68
C GLU A 52 -0.57 -3.79 16.78
N TYR A 53 -0.92 -3.52 15.51
CA TYR A 53 -0.05 -2.78 14.60
C TYR A 53 0.00 -1.29 14.90
N PHE A 54 -0.96 -0.76 15.66
CA PHE A 54 -1.10 0.67 15.89
C PHE A 54 -0.83 1.03 17.36
N ALA A 55 -0.21 2.19 17.55
CA ALA A 55 -0.08 2.83 18.86
C ALA A 55 -1.46 3.28 19.36
N GLY A 56 -1.49 3.85 20.57
CA GLY A 56 -2.75 4.25 21.22
C GLY A 56 -3.59 5.28 20.44
N ASP A 57 -3.03 5.97 19.45
CA ASP A 57 -3.76 6.89 18.58
C ASP A 57 -4.42 6.21 17.37
N GLY A 58 -4.15 4.92 17.12
CA GLY A 58 -4.68 4.17 15.99
C GLY A 58 -4.09 4.56 14.63
N ILE A 59 -3.05 5.40 14.59
CA ILE A 59 -2.46 5.93 13.36
C ILE A 59 -0.97 5.56 13.27
N HIS A 60 -0.19 5.84 14.31
CA HIS A 60 1.24 5.53 14.31
C HIS A 60 1.45 4.03 14.48
N LEU A 61 2.43 3.48 13.77
CA LEU A 61 2.71 2.05 13.86
C LEU A 61 3.54 1.73 15.10
N THR A 62 3.24 0.58 15.70
CA THR A 62 4.15 -0.10 16.63
C THR A 62 5.36 -0.66 15.87
N TYR A 63 6.32 -1.25 16.57
CA TYR A 63 7.41 -1.96 15.92
C TYR A 63 6.89 -3.13 15.06
N GLU A 64 5.93 -3.91 15.59
CA GLU A 64 5.29 -5.01 14.87
C GLU A 64 4.52 -4.51 13.64
N GLY A 65 3.72 -3.44 13.79
CA GLY A 65 3.02 -2.82 12.66
C GLY A 65 3.98 -2.30 11.60
N SER A 66 5.12 -1.73 12.00
CA SER A 66 6.17 -1.29 11.07
C SER A 66 6.79 -2.44 10.29
N GLN A 67 6.99 -3.61 10.93
CA GLN A 67 7.46 -4.82 10.23
C GLN A 67 6.42 -5.30 9.22
N ALA A 68 5.14 -5.37 9.61
CA ALA A 68 4.05 -5.77 8.72
C ALA A 68 3.94 -4.83 7.51
N TYR A 69 4.01 -3.51 7.75
CA TYR A 69 3.97 -2.49 6.70
C TYR A 69 5.11 -2.63 5.69
N VAL A 70 6.35 -2.74 6.17
CA VAL A 70 7.54 -2.87 5.31
C VAL A 70 7.53 -4.20 4.54
N ASN A 71 7.12 -5.29 5.18
CA ASN A 71 7.01 -6.59 4.51
C ASN A 71 5.95 -6.54 3.40
N GLY A 72 4.80 -5.92 3.64
CA GLY A 72 3.78 -5.81 2.61
C GLY A 72 4.18 -4.97 1.41
N ILE A 73 4.92 -3.87 1.63
CA ILE A 73 5.52 -3.11 0.54
C ILE A 73 6.52 -3.98 -0.24
N LYS A 74 7.41 -4.66 0.48
CA LYS A 74 8.46 -5.51 -0.12
C LYS A 74 7.86 -6.63 -0.98
N GLU A 75 6.81 -7.29 -0.51
CA GLU A 75 6.13 -8.37 -1.24
C GLU A 75 5.63 -7.90 -2.62
N VAL A 76 4.87 -6.81 -2.65
CA VAL A 76 4.30 -6.27 -3.90
C VAL A 76 5.40 -5.80 -4.85
N ILE A 77 6.44 -5.13 -4.34
CA ILE A 77 7.58 -4.73 -5.17
C ILE A 77 8.26 -5.97 -5.76
N LEU A 78 8.55 -6.99 -4.96
CA LEU A 78 9.22 -8.20 -5.44
C LEU A 78 8.38 -8.98 -6.45
N GLU A 79 7.06 -9.01 -6.31
CA GLU A 79 6.13 -9.60 -7.28
C GLU A 79 6.24 -8.88 -8.63
N VAL A 80 6.07 -7.55 -8.64
CA VAL A 80 6.15 -6.74 -9.86
C VAL A 80 7.49 -6.88 -10.58
N TYR A 81 8.60 -6.82 -9.84
CA TYR A 81 9.92 -6.98 -10.44
C TYR A 81 10.20 -8.41 -10.90
N ARG A 82 9.63 -9.43 -10.23
CA ARG A 82 9.73 -10.82 -10.69
C ARG A 82 8.97 -11.04 -11.99
N ASP A 83 7.78 -10.48 -12.12
CA ASP A 83 7.00 -10.61 -13.35
C ASP A 83 7.66 -9.87 -14.51
N ARG A 84 8.27 -8.70 -14.22
CA ARG A 84 8.94 -7.88 -15.24
C ARG A 84 10.29 -8.43 -15.70
N TYR A 85 11.03 -9.12 -14.83
CA TYR A 85 12.43 -9.51 -15.09
C TYR A 85 12.75 -11.00 -14.90
N GLY A 86 11.86 -11.77 -14.27
CA GLY A 86 12.05 -13.19 -13.96
C GLY A 86 11.68 -14.16 -15.09
N GLY A 87 11.21 -13.64 -16.23
CA GLY A 87 10.99 -14.42 -17.47
C GLY A 87 12.22 -14.49 -18.40
N ARG A 88 13.42 -14.20 -17.91
CA ARG A 88 14.69 -14.45 -18.60
C ARG A 88 15.43 -15.62 -17.96
#